data_AF-A0A8J7AIU3-F1
#
_entry.id   AF-A0A8J7AIU3-F1
#
_cell.length_a   1.000
_cell.length_b   1.000
_cell.length_c   1.000
_cell.angle_alpha   90.00
_cell.angle_beta   90.00
_cell.angle_gamma   90.00
#
_symmetry.space_group_name_H-M   'P 1'
#
loop_
_entity.id
_entity.type
_entity.pdbx_description
1 polymer ?
#
loop_
_entity_poly.entity_id
_entity_poly.type
_entity_poly.pdbx_seq_one_letter_code
_entity_poly.pdbx_strand_id
1 'polypeptide(L)'
;MLDQSLQFLTPEDSAAVDAALMTTPEKFLTRLTLSTAKLLKYIARDLNTSVEALTTQQIIAWFEADAKRKQEQGINASVLKWDAANLEDMSE
;
A
#
# COMPACT_ATOMS: atom_id res chain seq x y z
N MET A 1 -8.68 -16.59 -5.93
CA MET A 1 -7.28 -16.68 -5.47
C MET A 1 -6.76 -15.26 -5.39
N LEU A 2 -6.55 -14.72 -4.19
CA LEU A 2 -5.90 -13.42 -4.04
C LEU A 2 -4.39 -13.65 -4.13
N ASP A 3 -3.78 -13.03 -5.12
CA ASP A 3 -2.41 -13.22 -5.57
C ASP A 3 -1.42 -12.91 -4.44
N GLN A 4 -0.47 -13.82 -4.19
CA GLN A 4 0.56 -13.62 -3.18
C GLN A 4 1.59 -12.53 -3.55
N SER A 5 1.47 -11.89 -4.71
CA SER A 5 2.47 -11.02 -5.34
C SER A 5 2.07 -9.53 -5.46
N LEU A 6 1.15 -9.00 -4.66
CA LEU A 6 0.81 -7.57 -4.75
C LEU A 6 1.98 -6.70 -4.23
N GLN A 7 2.88 -6.38 -5.14
CA GLN A 7 4.06 -5.57 -4.90
C GLN A 7 3.80 -4.16 -5.45
N PHE A 8 3.63 -3.20 -4.54
CA PHE A 8 3.31 -1.82 -4.90
C PHE A 8 4.52 -1.06 -5.50
N LEU A 9 5.74 -1.52 -5.24
CA LEU A 9 6.97 -1.02 -5.85
C LEU A 9 7.77 -2.17 -6.43
N THR A 10 7.85 -2.28 -7.76
CA THR A 10 8.60 -3.38 -8.40
C THR A 10 10.11 -3.11 -8.38
N PRO A 11 10.94 -4.14 -8.62
CA PRO A 11 12.38 -3.94 -8.80
C PRO A 11 12.70 -2.97 -9.94
N GLU A 12 11.92 -3.01 -11.03
CA GLU A 12 12.07 -2.11 -12.18
C GLU A 12 11.75 -0.66 -11.80
N ASP A 13 10.67 -0.42 -11.05
CA ASP A 13 10.35 0.92 -10.52
C ASP A 13 11.48 1.43 -9.63
N SER A 14 12.02 0.56 -8.78
CA SER A 14 13.12 0.90 -7.86
C SER A 14 14.39 1.28 -8.61
N ALA A 15 14.74 0.52 -9.65
CA ALA A 15 15.88 0.82 -10.52
C ALA A 15 15.70 2.14 -11.28
N ALA A 16 14.48 2.43 -11.76
CA ALA A 16 14.17 3.71 -12.40
C ALA A 16 14.33 4.89 -11.44
N VAL A 17 13.91 4.75 -10.18
CA VAL A 17 14.13 5.76 -9.14
C VAL A 17 15.62 5.94 -8.84
N ASP A 18 16.40 4.86 -8.81
CA ASP A 18 17.84 4.94 -8.56
C ASP A 18 18.62 5.61 -9.67
N ALA A 19 18.23 5.38 -10.92
CA ALA A 19 18.83 6.00 -12.10
C ALA A 19 18.50 7.49 -12.23
N ALA A 20 17.43 7.96 -11.59
CA ALA A 20 17.03 9.36 -11.65
C ALA A 20 18.00 10.29 -10.90
N LEU A 21 18.19 11.50 -11.44
CA LEU A 21 19.01 12.56 -10.85
C LEU A 21 18.25 13.29 -9.72
N MET A 22 17.99 12.56 -8.65
CA MET A 22 17.30 13.01 -7.45
C MET A 22 18.19 12.82 -6.22
N THR A 23 18.00 13.67 -5.23
CA THR A 23 18.57 13.50 -3.89
C THR A 23 17.94 12.30 -3.17
N THR A 24 18.59 11.80 -2.11
CA THR A 24 18.07 10.67 -1.33
C THR A 24 16.64 10.90 -0.80
N PRO A 25 16.29 12.07 -0.23
CA PRO A 25 14.91 12.33 0.21
C PRO A 25 13.88 12.29 -0.93
N GLU A 26 14.21 12.84 -2.10
CA GLU A 26 13.34 12.83 -3.27
C GLU A 26 13.13 11.41 -3.80
N LYS A 27 14.19 10.58 -3.83
CA LYS A 27 14.09 9.16 -4.18
C LYS A 27 13.19 8.40 -3.22
N PHE A 28 13.29 8.66 -1.91
CA PHE A 28 12.41 8.06 -0.91
C PHE A 28 10.95 8.45 -1.16
N LEU A 29 10.67 9.75 -1.30
CA LEU A 29 9.31 10.25 -1.55
C LEU A 29 8.74 9.71 -2.86
N THR A 30 9.57 9.55 -3.90
CA THR A 30 9.14 8.97 -5.18
C THR A 30 8.70 7.52 -5.02
N ARG A 31 9.46 6.70 -4.30
CA ARG A 31 9.08 5.31 -4.00
C ARG A 31 7.77 5.22 -3.23
N LEU A 32 7.59 6.08 -2.23
CA LEU A 32 6.35 6.18 -1.47
C LEU A 32 5.18 6.55 -2.40
N THR A 33 5.36 7.59 -3.23
CA THR A 33 4.33 8.08 -4.16
C THR A 33 3.91 7.01 -5.16
N LEU A 34 4.86 6.30 -5.78
CA LEU A 34 4.58 5.21 -6.72
C LEU A 34 3.81 4.07 -6.05
N SER A 35 4.23 3.69 -4.84
CA SER A 35 3.55 2.65 -4.06
C SER A 35 2.12 3.05 -3.73
N THR A 36 1.92 4.27 -3.22
CA THR A 36 0.61 4.82 -2.89
C THR A 36 -0.28 4.92 -4.13
N ALA A 37 0.24 5.34 -5.29
CA ALA A 37 -0.55 5.44 -6.51
C ALA A 37 -1.11 4.07 -6.96
N LYS A 38 -0.32 2.99 -6.84
CA LYS A 38 -0.81 1.64 -7.14
C LYS A 38 -1.82 1.14 -6.11
N LEU A 39 -1.59 1.45 -4.83
CA LEU A 39 -2.54 1.11 -3.76
C LEU A 39 -3.88 1.82 -3.96
N LEU A 40 -3.89 3.13 -4.28
CA LEU A 40 -5.12 3.87 -4.56
C LEU A 40 -5.89 3.27 -5.74
N LYS A 41 -5.21 2.86 -6.81
CA LYS A 41 -5.85 2.15 -7.94
C LYS A 41 -6.44 0.82 -7.51
N TYR A 42 -5.76 0.07 -6.63
CA TYR A 42 -6.29 -1.16 -6.07
C TYR A 42 -7.55 -0.92 -5.25
N ILE A 43 -7.51 0.02 -4.30
CA ILE A 43 -8.65 0.37 -3.44
C ILE A 43 -9.84 0.82 -4.29
N ALA A 44 -9.60 1.69 -5.27
CA ALA A 44 -10.65 2.16 -6.19
C ALA A 44 -11.32 0.98 -6.92
N ARG A 45 -10.53 0.03 -7.44
CA ARG A 45 -11.05 -1.17 -8.09
C ARG A 45 -11.85 -2.05 -7.14
N ASP A 46 -11.34 -2.26 -5.93
CA ASP A 46 -11.98 -3.11 -4.91
C ASP A 46 -13.32 -2.52 -4.46
N LEU A 47 -13.41 -1.20 -4.35
CA LEU A 47 -14.63 -0.46 -4.02
C LEU A 47 -15.52 -0.14 -5.24
N ASN A 48 -15.14 -0.61 -6.44
CA ASN A 48 -15.82 -0.35 -7.70
C ASN A 48 -16.09 1.15 -7.96
N THR A 49 -15.08 1.98 -7.74
CA THR A 49 -15.10 3.44 -7.94
C THR A 49 -13.85 3.90 -8.71
N SER A 50 -13.75 5.18 -9.04
CA SER A 50 -12.53 5.78 -9.61
C SER A 50 -11.60 6.30 -8.51
N VAL A 51 -10.32 6.49 -8.82
CA VAL A 51 -9.35 7.04 -7.85
C VAL A 51 -9.73 8.46 -7.44
N GLU A 52 -10.25 9.25 -8.38
CA GLU A 52 -10.69 10.64 -8.17
C GLU A 52 -11.94 10.74 -7.28
N ALA A 53 -12.74 9.68 -7.25
CA ALA A 53 -13.96 9.59 -6.44
C ALA A 53 -13.73 8.96 -5.05
N LEU A 54 -12.51 8.50 -4.74
CA LEU A 54 -12.18 7.98 -3.42
C LEU A 54 -12.25 9.09 -2.37
N THR A 55 -13.08 8.88 -1.36
CA THR A 55 -13.18 9.76 -0.20
C THR A 55 -12.21 9.31 0.90
N THR A 56 -11.86 10.24 1.79
CA THR A 56 -11.05 9.94 2.99
C THR A 56 -11.69 8.83 3.82
N GLN A 57 -13.02 8.86 3.99
CA GLN A 57 -13.76 7.87 4.78
C GLN A 57 -13.69 6.48 4.15
N GLN A 58 -13.79 6.37 2.82
CA GLN A 58 -13.67 5.09 2.12
C GLN A 58 -12.26 4.51 2.24
N ILE A 59 -11.22 5.35 2.14
CA ILE A 59 -9.84 4.91 2.31
C ILE A 59 -9.64 4.38 3.73
N ILE A 60 -10.03 5.15 4.76
CA ILE A 60 -9.92 4.70 6.17
C ILE A 60 -10.65 3.38 6.38
N ALA A 61 -11.92 3.30 5.97
CA ALA A 61 -12.73 2.09 6.13
C ALA A 61 -12.13 0.87 5.42
N TRP A 62 -11.51 1.08 4.25
CA TRP A 62 -10.82 0.01 3.54
C TRP A 62 -9.61 -0.52 4.32
N PHE A 63 -8.80 0.39 4.88
CA PHE A 63 -7.66 0.00 5.73
C PHE A 63 -8.11 -0.72 7.01
N GLU A 64 -9.19 -0.28 7.65
CA GLU A 64 -9.77 -0.96 8.82
C GLU A 64 -10.24 -2.37 8.47
N ALA A 65 -10.92 -2.54 7.32
CA ALA A 65 -11.36 -3.84 6.85
C ALA A 65 -10.18 -4.77 6.52
N ASP A 66 -9.10 -4.25 5.94
CA ASP A 66 -7.88 -5.01 5.66
C ASP A 66 -7.16 -5.44 6.94
N ALA A 67 -7.05 -4.54 7.92
CA ALA A 67 -6.48 -4.82 9.23
C ALA A 67 -7.31 -5.87 9.99
N LYS A 68 -8.64 -5.78 9.92
CA LYS A 68 -9.54 -6.79 10.51
C LYS A 68 -9.36 -8.16 9.87
N ARG A 69 -9.32 -8.24 8.53
CA ARG A 69 -9.02 -9.50 7.82
C ARG A 69 -7.69 -10.11 8.28
N LYS A 70 -6.65 -9.28 8.44
CA LYS A 70 -5.36 -9.73 8.98
C LYS A 70 -5.48 -10.33 10.38
N GLN A 71 -6.18 -9.64 11.28
CA GLN A 71 -6.33 -10.07 12.67
C GLN A 71 -7.12 -11.38 12.79
N GLU A 72 -8.19 -11.54 12.01
CA GLU A 72 -9.10 -12.68 12.10
C GLU A 72 -8.62 -13.91 11.32
N GLN A 73 -7.94 -13.71 10.19
CA GLN A 73 -7.64 -14.77 9.21
C GLN A 73 -6.13 -14.89 8.90
N GLY A 74 -5.30 -14.07 9.55
CA GLY A 74 -3.85 -14.05 9.39
C GLY A 74 -3.34 -13.15 8.26
N ILE A 75 -2.03 -12.93 8.23
CA ILE A 75 -1.33 -12.01 7.32
C ILE A 75 -1.56 -12.27 5.82
N ASN A 76 -1.88 -13.51 5.45
CA ASN A 76 -2.12 -13.87 4.06
C ASN A 76 -3.52 -13.51 3.57
N ALA A 77 -4.43 -13.16 4.49
CA ALA A 77 -5.80 -12.74 4.17
C ALA A 77 -5.94 -11.23 3.96
N SER A 78 -4.93 -10.45 4.37
CA SER A 78 -4.86 -9.02 4.09
C SER A 78 -4.14 -8.73 2.77
N VAL A 79 -4.55 -7.64 2.14
CA VAL A 79 -3.90 -7.07 0.96
C VAL A 79 -2.56 -6.47 1.39
N LEU A 80 -2.53 -5.79 2.53
CA LEU A 80 -1.31 -5.33 3.17
C LEU A 80 -0.76 -6.45 4.05
N LYS A 81 0.28 -7.12 3.56
CA LYS A 81 0.98 -8.19 4.27
C LYS A 81 1.99 -7.65 5.30
N TRP A 82 1.59 -6.65 6.07
CA TRP A 82 2.44 -6.08 7.11
C TRP A 82 2.38 -6.94 8.36
N ASP A 83 3.53 -7.51 8.73
CA ASP A 83 3.65 -8.32 9.93
C ASP A 83 3.62 -7.41 11.17
N ALA A 84 2.50 -7.48 11.89
CA ALA A 84 2.29 -6.68 13.09
C ALA A 84 3.14 -7.16 14.28
N ALA A 85 3.75 -8.36 14.21
CA ALA A 85 4.65 -8.82 15.26
C ALA A 85 5.91 -7.94 15.43
N ASN A 86 6.24 -7.12 14.41
CA ASN A 86 7.38 -6.21 14.42
C ASN A 86 6.98 -4.71 14.41
N LEU A 87 5.71 -4.40 14.66
CA LEU A 87 5.23 -3.03 14.77
C LEU A 87 4.83 -2.80 16.23
N GLU A 88 5.80 -2.40 17.06
CA GLU A 88 5.45 -1.65 18.27
C GLU A 88 4.64 -0.44 17.79
N ASP A 89 3.38 -0.35 18.24
CA ASP A 89 2.49 0.76 17.92
C ASP A 89 3.20 2.05 18.35
N MET A 90 3.77 2.79 17.39
CA MET A 90 4.45 4.06 17.64
C MET A 90 3.43 5.17 17.90
N SER A 91 2.41 4.88 18.71
CA SER A 91 1.60 5.90 19.34
C SER A 91 2.43 6.54 20.46
N GLU A 92 3.31 7.47 20.09
CA GLU A 92 3.78 8.54 20.98
C GLU A 92 3.02 9.84 20.70
#